data_AF-A0A431KDZ3-F1
#
_entry.id   AF-A0A431KDZ3-F1
#
_cell.length_a   1.000
_cell.length_b   1.000
_cell.length_c   1.000
_cell.angle_alpha   90.00
_cell.angle_beta   90.00
_cell.angle_gamma   90.00
#
_symmetry.space_group_name_H-M   'P 1'
#
loop_
_entity.id
_entity.type
_entity.pdbx_description
1 polymer ?
#
loop_
_entity_poly.entity_id
_entity_poly.type
_entity_poly.pdbx_seq_one_letter_code
_entity_poly.pdbx_strand_id
1 'polypeptide(L)'
;MSTLVWSEALSLSMPVMDATHQEFVDLLALVEASEDAVLLSNWKELVAHTEAHFAREDQWMQATGFAAGNCHSTQHAVVLDVLREGSRQGAAGHLAPIRQIAHELAMWFPHHAQNMDFGLALHLKSMGYDPETGLVGEPDKLPDQAITGCGGACGSTSQPPASPVAAEVSAHP
;
A
#
# COMPACT_ATOMS: atom_id res chain seq x y z
N MET A 1 -19.79 0.28 13.15
CA MET A 1 -18.60 -0.29 13.82
C MET A 1 -17.46 -0.17 12.83
N SER A 2 -16.25 0.18 13.28
CA SER A 2 -15.09 0.29 12.39
C SER A 2 -14.75 -1.09 11.81
N THR A 3 -14.49 -1.15 10.51
CA THR A 3 -14.07 -2.39 9.81
C THR A 3 -12.65 -2.77 10.22
N LEU A 4 -11.80 -1.78 10.46
CA LEU A 4 -10.41 -1.95 10.89
C LEU A 4 -10.20 -1.33 12.27
N VAL A 5 -9.53 -2.07 13.15
CA VAL A 5 -9.18 -1.63 14.51
C VAL A 5 -7.71 -1.94 14.74
N TRP A 6 -6.96 -0.98 15.28
CA TRP A 6 -5.56 -1.19 15.59
C TRP A 6 -5.41 -2.32 16.61
N SER A 7 -4.37 -3.13 16.42
CA SER A 7 -3.95 -4.14 17.38
C SER A 7 -2.46 -4.38 17.23
N GLU A 8 -1.84 -4.97 18.25
CA GLU A 8 -0.43 -5.36 18.21
C GLU A 8 -0.08 -6.31 17.05
N ALA A 9 -1.07 -6.98 16.46
CA ALA A 9 -0.87 -7.82 15.27
C ALA A 9 -0.51 -7.03 14.00
N LEU A 10 -0.74 -5.70 14.00
CA LEU A 10 -0.35 -4.79 12.92
C LEU A 10 0.97 -4.07 13.19
N SER A 11 1.53 -4.19 14.41
CA SER A 11 2.81 -3.55 14.71
C SER A 11 3.94 -4.19 13.92
N LEU A 12 4.75 -3.33 13.30
CA LEU A 12 5.95 -3.68 12.57
C LEU A 12 7.20 -3.56 13.46
N SER A 13 7.00 -3.30 14.75
CA SER A 13 8.05 -3.01 15.74
C SER A 13 8.97 -1.87 15.28
N MET A 14 8.39 -0.86 14.62
CA MET A 14 9.08 0.33 14.14
C MET A 14 8.24 1.55 14.52
N PRO A 15 8.51 2.19 15.67
CA PRO A 15 7.58 3.15 16.27
C PRO A 15 7.09 4.28 15.36
N VAL A 16 7.95 4.81 14.48
CA VAL A 16 7.59 5.88 13.53
C VAL A 16 6.56 5.40 12.50
N MET A 17 6.72 4.17 12.00
CA MET A 17 5.82 3.55 11.03
C MET A 17 4.52 3.13 11.73
N ASP A 18 4.62 2.49 12.91
CA ASP A 18 3.46 2.07 13.71
C ASP A 18 2.58 3.24 14.13
N ALA A 19 3.17 4.40 14.46
CA ALA A 19 2.41 5.61 14.78
C ALA A 19 1.65 6.13 13.56
N THR A 20 2.30 6.18 12.39
CA THR A 20 1.67 6.58 11.13
C THR A 20 0.52 5.63 10.77
N HIS A 21 0.69 4.32 10.97
CA HIS A 21 -0.35 3.33 10.72
C HIS A 21 -1.53 3.44 11.70
N GLN A 22 -1.29 3.75 12.98
CA GLN A 22 -2.35 4.02 13.96
C GLN A 22 -3.20 5.24 13.56
N GLU A 23 -2.55 6.34 13.18
CA GLU A 23 -3.22 7.54 12.68
C GLU A 23 -4.10 7.23 11.45
N PHE A 24 -3.59 6.42 10.52
CA PHE A 24 -4.35 5.96 9.36
C PHE A 24 -5.61 5.18 9.77
N VAL A 25 -5.48 4.24 10.69
CA VAL A 25 -6.62 3.44 11.20
C VAL A 25 -7.67 4.34 11.86
N ASP A 26 -7.23 5.32 12.65
CA ASP A 26 -8.13 6.26 13.33
C ASP A 26 -8.88 7.16 12.33
N LEU A 27 -8.19 7.68 11.32
CA LEU A 27 -8.80 8.49 10.25
C LEU A 27 -9.78 7.67 9.41
N LEU A 28 -9.45 6.41 9.12
CA LEU A 28 -10.35 5.53 8.39
C LEU A 28 -11.62 5.22 9.20
N ALA A 29 -11.47 4.95 10.50
CA ALA A 29 -12.60 4.76 11.40
C ALA A 29 -13.50 6.02 11.46
N LEU A 30 -12.90 7.21 11.45
CA LEU A 30 -13.64 8.47 11.39
C LEU A 30 -14.44 8.60 10.08
N VAL A 31 -13.83 8.26 8.94
CA VAL A 31 -14.52 8.24 7.64
C VAL A 31 -15.69 7.26 7.65
N GLU A 32 -15.52 6.04 8.14
CA GLU A 32 -16.58 5.04 8.20
C GLU A 32 -17.75 5.48 9.10
N ALA A 33 -17.45 6.18 10.19
CA ALA A 33 -18.45 6.71 11.11
C ALA A 33 -19.10 8.02 10.64
N SER A 34 -18.60 8.64 9.56
CA SER A 34 -19.04 9.97 9.14
C SER A 34 -20.44 9.98 8.56
N GLU A 35 -21.25 10.94 9.03
CA GLU A 35 -22.46 11.37 8.34
C GLU A 35 -22.12 12.08 7.02
N ASP A 36 -23.07 12.10 6.09
CA ASP A 36 -22.88 12.66 4.75
C ASP A 36 -22.36 14.12 4.76
N ALA A 37 -22.81 14.93 5.73
CA ALA A 37 -22.44 16.34 5.84
C ALA A 37 -20.94 16.58 6.10
N VAL A 38 -20.25 15.62 6.74
CA VAL A 38 -18.83 15.75 7.12
C VAL A 38 -17.92 14.75 6.40
N LEU A 39 -18.51 13.74 5.72
CA LEU A 39 -17.77 12.67 5.05
C LEU A 39 -16.68 13.17 4.11
N LEU A 40 -16.98 14.15 3.25
CA LEU A 40 -15.98 14.66 2.29
C LEU A 40 -14.81 15.38 2.99
N SER A 41 -15.05 16.02 4.14
CA SER A 41 -13.98 16.67 4.91
C SER A 41 -13.04 15.62 5.49
N ASN A 42 -13.60 14.65 6.22
CA ASN A 42 -12.83 13.58 6.85
C ASN A 42 -12.14 12.69 5.81
N TRP A 43 -12.76 12.48 4.65
CA TRP A 43 -12.14 11.79 3.52
C TRP A 43 -10.87 12.51 3.05
N LYS A 44 -10.91 13.83 2.87
CA LYS A 44 -9.74 14.61 2.44
C LYS A 44 -8.61 14.55 3.47
N GLU A 45 -8.93 14.51 4.76
CA GLU A 45 -7.93 14.33 5.82
C GLU A 45 -7.26 12.95 5.73
N LEU A 46 -8.05 11.87 5.55
CA LEU A 46 -7.52 10.52 5.30
C LEU A 46 -6.62 10.48 4.04
N VAL A 47 -7.05 11.09 2.94
CA VAL A 47 -6.24 11.12 1.70
C VAL A 47 -4.92 11.86 1.93
N ALA A 48 -4.95 13.04 2.55
CA ALA A 48 -3.74 13.81 2.82
C ALA A 48 -2.77 13.07 3.75
N HIS A 49 -3.29 12.39 4.77
CA HIS A 49 -2.50 11.53 5.65
C HIS A 49 -1.86 10.38 4.88
N THR A 50 -2.65 9.67 4.07
CA THR A 50 -2.16 8.52 3.27
C THR A 50 -1.11 8.94 2.26
N GLU A 51 -1.26 10.12 1.62
CA GLU A 51 -0.23 10.68 0.73
C GLU A 51 1.08 10.95 1.47
N ALA A 52 1.03 11.54 2.67
CA ALA A 52 2.21 11.82 3.47
C ALA A 52 2.87 10.54 4.00
N HIS A 53 2.07 9.54 4.39
CA HIS A 53 2.51 8.21 4.79
C HIS A 53 3.29 7.54 3.65
N PHE A 54 2.66 7.34 2.49
CA PHE A 54 3.32 6.66 1.36
C PHE A 54 4.53 7.43 0.83
N ALA A 55 4.48 8.75 0.78
CA ALA A 55 5.63 9.55 0.36
C ALA A 55 6.86 9.33 1.26
N ARG A 56 6.64 9.16 2.57
CA ARG A 56 7.70 8.91 3.53
C ARG A 56 8.31 7.51 3.36
N GLU A 57 7.48 6.49 3.18
CA GLU A 57 7.97 5.13 2.92
C GLU A 57 8.68 5.02 1.57
N ASP A 58 8.15 5.67 0.52
CA ASP A 58 8.80 5.75 -0.79
C ASP A 58 10.17 6.42 -0.69
N GLN A 59 10.31 7.46 0.13
CA GLN A 59 11.60 8.10 0.40
C GLN A 59 12.57 7.14 1.10
N TRP A 60 12.11 6.39 2.11
CA TRP A 60 12.93 5.39 2.81
C TRP A 60 13.40 4.29 1.85
N MET A 61 12.49 3.79 0.99
CA MET A 61 12.82 2.81 -0.03
C MET A 61 13.89 3.33 -0.99
N GLN A 62 13.72 4.54 -1.52
CA GLN A 62 14.71 5.15 -2.42
C GLN A 62 16.07 5.37 -1.74
N ALA A 63 16.07 5.88 -0.51
CA ALA A 63 17.28 6.14 0.27
C ALA A 63 18.07 4.85 0.59
N THR A 64 17.39 3.70 0.62
CA THR A 64 17.97 2.42 1.05
C THR A 64 18.09 1.39 -0.08
N GLY A 65 17.99 1.84 -1.34
CA GLY A 65 18.39 1.06 -2.51
C GLY A 65 17.26 0.30 -3.22
N PHE A 66 15.99 0.63 -2.97
CA PHE A 66 14.90 0.12 -3.80
C PHE A 66 14.91 0.77 -5.19
N ALA A 67 14.56 -0.02 -6.20
CA ALA A 67 14.46 0.47 -7.56
C ALA A 67 13.34 1.51 -7.70
N ALA A 68 13.53 2.46 -8.62
CA ALA A 68 12.45 3.31 -9.10
C ALA A 68 11.36 2.42 -9.72
N GLY A 69 10.10 2.69 -9.38
CA GLY A 69 8.97 1.85 -9.84
C GLY A 69 8.99 0.45 -9.26
N ASN A 70 9.59 0.24 -8.09
CA ASN A 70 9.43 -1.00 -7.35
C ASN A 70 7.93 -1.27 -7.08
N CYS A 71 7.65 -2.52 -6.77
CA CYS A 71 6.30 -3.02 -6.57
C CYS A 71 5.52 -2.29 -5.47
N HIS A 72 6.19 -1.93 -4.38
CA HIS A 72 5.62 -1.28 -3.21
C HIS A 72 5.15 0.12 -3.55
N SER A 73 6.04 0.94 -4.12
CA SER A 73 5.70 2.30 -4.60
C SER A 73 4.64 2.27 -5.71
N THR A 74 4.59 1.19 -6.51
CA THR A 74 3.54 1.03 -7.51
C THR A 74 2.17 0.81 -6.86
N GLN A 75 2.07 -0.02 -5.81
CA GLN A 75 0.80 -0.19 -5.07
C GLN A 75 0.38 1.12 -4.39
N HIS A 76 1.32 1.87 -3.80
CA HIS A 76 1.05 3.21 -3.25
C HIS A 76 0.41 4.12 -4.30
N ALA A 77 0.99 4.21 -5.50
CA ALA A 77 0.46 5.04 -6.58
C ALA A 77 -0.96 4.63 -6.99
N VAL A 78 -1.23 3.32 -7.14
CA VAL A 78 -2.57 2.82 -7.49
C VAL A 78 -3.59 3.17 -6.42
N VAL A 79 -3.27 2.97 -5.13
CA VAL A 79 -4.19 3.31 -4.02
C VAL A 79 -4.46 4.81 -4.00
N LEU A 80 -3.44 5.66 -4.14
CA LEU A 80 -3.62 7.12 -4.16
C LEU A 80 -4.51 7.58 -5.31
N ASP A 81 -4.40 6.99 -6.50
CA ASP A 81 -5.27 7.32 -7.62
C ASP A 81 -6.75 7.01 -7.31
N VAL A 82 -7.03 5.88 -6.67
CA VAL A 82 -8.38 5.53 -6.21
C VAL A 82 -8.89 6.51 -5.15
N LEU A 83 -8.05 6.88 -4.18
CA LEU A 83 -8.41 7.83 -3.12
C LEU A 83 -8.73 9.23 -3.67
N ARG A 84 -7.94 9.68 -4.65
CA ARG A 84 -8.16 10.95 -5.36
C ARG A 84 -9.43 10.92 -6.19
N GLU A 85 -9.73 9.80 -6.84
CA GLU A 85 -11.01 9.61 -7.53
C GLU A 85 -12.19 9.69 -6.55
N GLY A 86 -12.07 9.09 -5.36
CA GLY A 86 -13.04 9.26 -4.27
C GLY A 86 -13.27 10.74 -3.92
N SER A 87 -12.20 11.54 -3.82
CA SER A 87 -12.30 12.98 -3.57
C SER A 87 -13.03 13.72 -4.69
N ARG A 88 -12.77 13.36 -5.95
CA ARG A 88 -13.44 13.94 -7.13
C ARG A 88 -14.93 13.61 -7.15
N GLN A 89 -15.29 12.37 -6.85
CA GLN A 89 -16.69 11.91 -6.78
C GLN A 89 -17.44 12.59 -5.63
N GLY A 90 -16.84 12.66 -4.44
CA GLY A 90 -17.44 13.35 -3.31
C GLY A 90 -17.65 14.84 -3.54
N ALA A 91 -16.72 15.52 -4.22
CA ALA A 91 -16.88 16.92 -4.62
C ALA A 91 -18.05 17.13 -5.61
N ALA A 92 -18.41 16.10 -6.39
CA ALA A 92 -19.59 16.10 -7.25
C ALA A 92 -20.89 15.68 -6.52
N GLY A 93 -20.83 15.44 -5.21
CA GLY A 93 -21.97 14.99 -4.39
C GLY A 93 -22.19 13.48 -4.38
N HIS A 94 -21.33 12.70 -5.04
CA HIS A 94 -21.43 11.24 -5.03
C HIS A 94 -20.67 10.65 -3.84
N LEU A 95 -21.38 10.43 -2.73
CA LEU A 95 -20.80 9.96 -1.47
C LEU A 95 -20.70 8.43 -1.36
N ALA A 96 -21.55 7.68 -2.08
CA ALA A 96 -21.53 6.22 -2.04
C ALA A 96 -20.18 5.61 -2.48
N PRO A 97 -19.51 6.11 -3.55
CA PRO A 97 -18.17 5.65 -3.91
C PRO A 97 -17.14 5.82 -2.78
N ILE A 98 -17.15 6.94 -2.05
CA ILE A 98 -16.24 7.16 -0.92
C ILE A 98 -16.40 6.06 0.13
N ARG A 99 -17.64 5.73 0.50
CA ARG A 99 -17.93 4.69 1.49
C ARG A 99 -17.46 3.32 1.05
N GLN A 100 -17.63 3.00 -0.25
CA GLN A 100 -17.14 1.75 -0.82
C GLN A 100 -15.60 1.68 -0.79
N ILE A 101 -14.93 2.75 -1.22
CA ILE A 101 -13.46 2.79 -1.21
C ILE A 101 -12.93 2.69 0.22
N ALA A 102 -13.53 3.39 1.20
CA ALA A 102 -13.14 3.28 2.60
C ALA A 102 -13.22 1.84 3.12
N HIS A 103 -14.29 1.12 2.78
CA HIS A 103 -14.44 -0.29 3.14
C HIS A 103 -13.37 -1.17 2.48
N GLU A 104 -13.12 -0.99 1.18
CA GLU A 104 -12.09 -1.75 0.46
C GLU A 104 -10.68 -1.46 1.01
N LEU A 105 -10.42 -0.21 1.38
CA LEU A 105 -9.17 0.23 1.97
C LEU A 105 -8.93 -0.43 3.34
N ALA A 106 -9.98 -0.56 4.16
CA ALA A 106 -9.92 -1.27 5.45
C ALA A 106 -9.54 -2.75 5.30
N MET A 107 -9.95 -3.38 4.19
CA MET A 107 -9.62 -4.77 3.88
C MET A 107 -8.22 -4.93 3.28
N TRP A 108 -7.77 -3.96 2.49
CA TRP A 108 -6.47 -3.98 1.83
C TRP A 108 -5.32 -3.70 2.81
N PHE A 109 -5.47 -2.71 3.69
CA PHE A 109 -4.38 -2.19 4.51
C PHE A 109 -3.68 -3.25 5.39
N PRO A 110 -4.37 -4.14 6.12
CA PRO A 110 -3.70 -5.16 6.92
C PRO A 110 -2.76 -6.05 6.11
N HIS A 111 -3.15 -6.40 4.88
CA HIS A 111 -2.33 -7.22 4.00
C HIS A 111 -1.09 -6.48 3.52
N HIS A 112 -1.25 -5.21 3.14
CA HIS A 112 -0.15 -4.35 2.74
C HIS A 112 0.87 -4.16 3.87
N ALA A 113 0.38 -3.80 5.06
CA ALA A 113 1.20 -3.58 6.24
C ALA A 113 1.99 -4.83 6.65
N GLN A 114 1.33 -5.99 6.70
CA GLN A 114 1.95 -7.24 7.16
C GLN A 114 2.89 -7.89 6.14
N ASN A 115 2.86 -7.46 4.87
CA ASN A 115 3.72 -7.99 3.82
C ASN A 115 4.79 -6.98 3.39
N MET A 116 4.35 -5.88 2.77
CA MET A 116 5.26 -4.93 2.12
C MET A 116 5.91 -4.01 3.15
N ASP A 117 5.12 -3.40 4.03
CA ASP A 117 5.64 -2.48 5.06
C ASP A 117 6.47 -3.25 6.09
N PHE A 118 6.06 -4.48 6.46
CA PHE A 118 6.88 -5.36 7.29
C PHE A 118 8.24 -5.66 6.66
N GLY A 119 8.26 -5.96 5.35
CA GLY A 119 9.51 -6.16 4.60
C GLY A 119 10.40 -4.93 4.61
N LEU A 120 9.83 -3.74 4.41
CA LEU A 120 10.53 -2.47 4.51
C LEU A 120 11.08 -2.24 5.93
N ALA A 121 10.27 -2.44 6.97
CA ALA A 121 10.69 -2.25 8.36
C ALA A 121 11.87 -3.16 8.74
N LEU A 122 11.87 -4.42 8.29
CA LEU A 122 13.00 -5.34 8.48
C LEU A 122 14.26 -4.85 7.74
N HIS A 123 14.11 -4.39 6.50
CA HIS A 123 15.22 -3.84 5.71
C HIS A 123 15.85 -2.62 6.40
N LEU A 124 15.05 -1.64 6.80
CA LEU A 124 15.51 -0.44 7.49
C LEU A 124 16.25 -0.76 8.80
N LYS A 125 15.72 -1.69 9.61
CA LYS A 125 16.39 -2.15 10.84
C LYS A 125 17.74 -2.81 10.55
N SER A 126 17.83 -3.60 9.48
CA SER A 126 19.04 -4.38 9.18
C SER A 126 20.29 -3.52 8.95
N MET A 127 20.10 -2.30 8.47
CA MET A 127 21.16 -1.31 8.18
C MET A 127 21.21 -0.15 9.19
N GLY A 128 20.42 -0.23 10.26
CA GLY A 128 20.33 0.84 11.26
C GLY A 128 19.88 2.17 10.67
N TYR A 129 18.93 2.13 9.72
CA TYR A 129 18.33 3.33 9.16
C TYR A 129 17.46 4.01 10.23
N ASP A 130 17.70 5.30 10.47
CA ASP A 130 16.85 6.14 11.32
C ASP A 130 15.73 6.76 10.47
N PRO A 131 14.45 6.35 10.67
CA PRO A 131 13.33 6.84 9.89
C PRO A 131 13.02 8.33 10.07
N GLU A 132 13.48 8.95 11.15
CA GLU A 132 13.26 10.37 11.43
C GLU A 132 14.34 11.25 10.80
N THR A 133 15.60 10.83 10.85
CA THR A 133 16.74 11.63 10.38
C THR A 133 17.26 11.24 8.99
N GLY A 134 16.94 10.03 8.54
CA GLY A 134 17.44 9.46 7.29
C GLY A 134 18.90 8.98 7.36
N LEU A 135 19.49 8.91 8.54
CA LEU A 135 20.87 8.44 8.72
C LEU A 135 20.92 6.90 8.64
N VAL A 136 21.91 6.38 7.91
CA VAL A 136 22.21 4.94 7.84
C VAL A 136 23.36 4.63 8.80
N GLY A 137 23.09 3.85 9.86
CA GLY A 137 24.10 3.45 10.83
C GLY A 137 25.14 2.47 10.28
N GLU A 138 24.75 1.65 9.29
CA GLU A 138 25.64 0.68 8.65
C GLU A 138 25.62 0.81 7.11
N PRO A 139 26.29 1.83 6.55
CA PRO A 139 26.26 2.10 5.10
C PRO A 139 26.75 0.94 4.23
N ASP A 140 27.69 0.13 4.74
CA ASP A 140 28.24 -1.06 4.05
C ASP A 140 27.19 -2.17 3.82
N LYS A 141 26.03 -2.09 4.49
CA LYS A 141 24.91 -3.02 4.30
C LYS A 141 23.91 -2.56 3.24
N LEU A 142 24.10 -1.37 2.65
CA LEU A 142 23.28 -0.94 1.53
C LEU A 142 23.45 -1.92 0.36
N PRO A 143 22.38 -2.25 -0.35
CA PRO A 143 22.46 -3.23 -1.42
C PRO A 143 23.28 -2.68 -2.61
N ASP A 144 24.22 -3.48 -3.11
CA ASP A 144 25.05 -3.14 -4.28
C ASP A 144 24.23 -3.04 -5.58
N GLN A 145 23.05 -3.67 -5.61
CA GLN A 145 22.11 -3.65 -6.73
C GLN A 145 20.73 -3.23 -6.26
N ALA A 146 19.99 -2.54 -7.12
CA ALA A 146 18.67 -2.05 -6.78
C ALA A 146 17.70 -3.21 -6.44
N ILE A 147 16.95 -3.07 -5.36
CA ILE A 147 15.91 -4.03 -4.96
C ILE A 147 14.71 -3.86 -5.89
N THR A 148 14.46 -4.85 -6.74
CA THR A 148 13.37 -4.86 -7.73
C THR A 148 12.22 -5.83 -7.37
N GLY A 149 12.41 -6.69 -6.37
CA GLY A 149 11.45 -7.71 -6.00
C GLY A 149 10.21 -7.16 -5.29
N CYS A 150 9.02 -7.64 -5.68
CA CYS A 150 7.84 -7.60 -4.81
C CYS A 150 8.07 -8.62 -3.69
N GLY A 151 8.53 -8.20 -2.51
CA GLY A 151 8.67 -9.09 -1.36
C GLY A 151 7.33 -9.73 -0.98
N GLY A 152 7.05 -10.92 -1.52
CA GLY A 152 5.88 -11.76 -1.18
C GLY A 152 4.57 -11.41 -1.89
N ALA A 153 4.22 -12.22 -2.89
CA ALA A 153 2.88 -12.41 -3.47
C ALA A 153 2.17 -11.19 -4.07
N CYS A 154 2.66 -10.69 -5.21
CA CYS A 154 1.71 -10.22 -6.23
C CYS A 154 0.98 -11.43 -6.81
N GLY A 155 -0.35 -11.40 -6.75
CA GLY A 155 -1.23 -12.53 -7.01
C GLY A 155 -0.85 -13.37 -8.24
N SER A 156 -0.63 -14.66 -8.00
CA SER A 156 -0.59 -15.67 -9.04
C SER A 156 -1.98 -15.75 -9.69
N THR A 157 -2.19 -15.05 -10.79
CA THR A 157 -3.20 -15.50 -11.75
C THR A 157 -2.66 -16.78 -12.36
N SER A 158 -3.18 -17.90 -11.87
CA SER A 158 -3.00 -19.24 -12.43
C SER A 158 -3.14 -19.17 -13.95
N GLN A 159 -2.03 -19.32 -14.65
CA GLN A 159 -2.04 -19.57 -16.09
C GLN A 159 -2.66 -20.95 -16.29
N PRO A 160 -3.83 -21.09 -16.96
CA PRO A 160 -4.32 -22.42 -17.29
C PRO A 160 -3.35 -23.04 -18.31
N PRO A 161 -3.05 -24.35 -18.22
CA PRO A 161 -2.21 -25.00 -19.21
C PRO A 161 -2.89 -24.91 -20.59
N ALA A 162 -2.13 -24.49 -21.59
CA ALA A 162 -2.57 -24.51 -22.98
C ALA A 162 -2.85 -25.96 -23.40
N SER A 163 -4.11 -26.27 -23.68
CA SER A 163 -4.48 -27.50 -24.38
C SER A 163 -3.92 -27.47 -25.81
N PRO A 164 -3.26 -28.54 -26.29
CA PRO A 164 -2.89 -28.62 -27.69
C PRO A 164 -4.14 -28.90 -28.53
N VAL A 165 -4.47 -27.97 -29.43
CA VAL A 165 -5.42 -28.23 -30.52
C VAL A 165 -4.71 -29.14 -31.52
N ALA A 166 -5.23 -30.35 -31.67
CA ALA A 166 -4.90 -31.23 -32.79
C ALA A 166 -5.38 -30.56 -34.09
N ALA A 167 -4.44 -30.24 -34.98
CA ALA A 167 -4.75 -29.89 -36.35
C ALA A 167 -4.76 -31.16 -37.20
N GLU A 168 -5.96 -31.63 -37.54
CA GLU A 168 -6.20 -32.42 -38.73
C GLU A 168 -5.63 -31.71 -39.95
N VAL A 169 -4.83 -32.41 -40.75
CA VAL A 169 -4.57 -32.04 -42.15
C VAL A 169 -5.01 -33.21 -43.01
N SER A 170 -6.10 -32.98 -43.73
CA SER A 170 -6.62 -33.86 -44.78
C SER A 170 -6.41 -33.19 -46.14
N ALA A 171 -6.12 -34.03 -47.15
CA ALA A 171 -6.06 -33.83 -48.62
C ALA A 171 -4.63 -33.99 -49.21
N HIS A 172 -4.27 -35.15 -49.80
CA HIS A 172 -4.56 -35.65 -51.17
C HIS A 172 -3.80 -34.87 -52.28
N PRO A 173 -3.35 -35.51 -53.39
CA PRO A 173 -3.89 -36.72 -54.02
C PRO A 173 -2.98 -37.96 -54.00
#